data_AF-A0A243REY5-F1
#
_entry.id   AF-A0A243REY5-F1
#
_cell.length_a   1.000
_cell.length_b   1.000
_cell.length_c   1.000
_cell.angle_alpha   90.00
_cell.angle_beta   90.00
_cell.angle_gamma   90.00
#
_symmetry.space_group_name_H-M   'P 1'
#
loop_
_entity.id
_entity.type
_entity.pdbx_description
1 polymer ?
#
loop_
_entity_poly.entity_id
_entity_poly.type
_entity_poly.pdbx_seq_one_letter_code
_entity_poly.pdbx_strand_id
1 'polypeptide(L)' 'MPSPFPVPPPFPVPSSAPVPNAVPVPGAAPVPGAVPTPGARTGQGLVGLAERVALADGRLEHGPTAAGGWRLSAWLPWPP' A
#
# COMPACT_ATOMS: atom_id res chain seq x y z
N MET A 1 24.57 30.95 42.02
CA MET A 1 23.46 30.41 41.21
C MET A 1 23.93 29.10 40.61
N PRO A 2 23.27 27.96 40.86
CA PRO A 2 23.64 26.71 40.18
C PRO A 2 23.18 26.76 38.71
N SER A 3 24.07 26.36 37.80
CA SER A 3 23.80 26.29 36.36
C SER A 3 22.74 25.25 36.03
N PRO A 4 21.84 25.48 35.05
CA PRO A 4 20.86 24.47 34.66
C PRO A 4 21.55 23.28 34.00
N PHE A 5 21.12 22.06 34.35
CA PHE A 5 21.58 20.84 33.70
C PHE A 5 21.13 20.82 32.23
N PRO A 6 22.00 20.37 31.29
CA PRO A 6 21.61 20.22 29.89
C PRO A 6 20.53 19.15 29.75
N VAL A 7 19.44 19.49 29.04
CA VAL A 7 18.37 18.53 28.71
C VAL A 7 18.90 17.54 27.68
N PRO A 8 18.79 16.22 27.89
CA PRO A 8 19.21 15.24 26.90
C PRO A 8 18.38 15.37 25.61
N PRO A 9 18.97 15.13 24.43
CA PRO A 9 18.22 15.15 23.18
C PRO A 9 17.12 14.08 23.19
N PRO A 10 15.99 14.31 22.48
CA PRO A 10 14.93 13.31 22.39
C PRO A 10 15.48 12.02 21.79
N PHE A 11 15.16 10.88 22.39
CA PHE A 11 15.49 9.59 21.81
C PHE A 11 14.74 9.43 20.48
N PRO A 12 15.40 8.96 19.41
CA PRO A 12 14.71 8.67 18.16
C PRO A 12 13.65 7.59 18.40
N VAL A 13 12.39 7.91 18.13
CA VAL A 13 11.31 6.92 18.15
C VAL A 13 11.55 5.93 17.00
N PRO A 14 11.62 4.61 17.27
CA PRO A 14 11.69 3.64 16.19
C PRO A 14 10.43 3.80 15.34
N SER A 15 10.60 4.03 14.04
CA SER A 15 9.50 3.98 13.07
C SER A 15 8.77 2.66 13.30
N SER A 16 7.47 2.72 13.62
CA SER A 16 6.70 1.55 14.02
C SER A 16 6.90 0.43 12.99
N ALA A 17 7.56 -0.65 13.41
CA ALA A 17 7.66 -1.84 12.59
C ALA A 17 6.23 -2.37 12.35
N PRO A 18 5.86 -2.72 11.12
CA PRO A 18 4.55 -3.31 10.86
C PRO A 18 4.40 -4.60 11.66
N VAL A 19 3.27 -4.74 12.34
CA VAL A 19 2.98 -5.94 13.14
C VAL A 19 2.91 -7.14 12.18
N PRO A 20 3.71 -8.20 12.40
CA PRO A 20 3.63 -9.40 11.57
C PRO A 20 2.22 -9.99 11.63
N ASN A 21 1.64 -10.33 10.49
CA ASN A 21 0.31 -10.95 10.34
C ASN A 21 -0.90 -10.05 10.68
N ALA A 22 -0.74 -8.72 10.64
CA ALA A 22 -1.90 -7.84 10.74
C ALA A 22 -2.86 -8.04 9.55
N VAL A 23 -4.14 -8.27 9.84
CA VAL A 23 -5.19 -8.24 8.82
C VAL A 23 -5.42 -6.77 8.45
N PRO A 24 -5.41 -6.40 7.16
CA PRO A 24 -5.70 -5.02 6.75
C PRO A 24 -7.09 -4.62 7.23
N VAL A 25 -7.19 -3.47 7.90
CA VAL A 25 -8.48 -2.87 8.23
C VAL A 25 -9.15 -2.45 6.91
N PRO A 26 -10.41 -2.87 6.64
CA PRO A 26 -11.11 -2.44 5.43
C PRO A 26 -11.16 -0.91 5.32
N GLY A 27 -10.69 -0.36 4.19
CA GLY A 27 -10.64 1.07 3.94
C GLY A 27 -9.37 1.79 4.40
N ALA A 28 -8.42 1.10 5.03
CA ALA A 28 -7.13 1.70 5.37
C ALA A 28 -6.28 1.90 4.11
N ALA A 29 -5.75 3.12 3.92
CA ALA A 29 -4.74 3.38 2.91
C ALA A 29 -3.43 2.65 3.27
N PRO A 30 -2.68 2.14 2.28
CA PRO A 30 -1.34 1.63 2.53
C PRO A 30 -0.48 2.71 3.18
N VAL A 31 0.22 2.36 4.27
CA VAL A 31 1.15 3.29 4.92
C VAL A 31 2.31 3.57 3.95
N PRO A 32 2.55 4.83 3.56
CA PRO A 32 3.69 5.18 2.71
C PRO A 32 5.00 4.72 3.36
N GLY A 33 5.80 3.92 2.64
CA GLY A 33 7.06 3.37 3.15
C GLY A 33 6.94 2.02 3.86
N ALA A 34 5.75 1.41 3.92
CA ALA A 34 5.62 0.03 4.36
C ALA A 34 6.33 -0.91 3.38
N VAL A 35 7.44 -1.50 3.83
CA VAL A 35 8.14 -2.54 3.08
C VAL A 35 7.25 -3.80 3.10
N PRO A 36 6.97 -4.42 1.93
CA PRO A 36 6.20 -5.66 1.91
C PRO A 36 6.87 -6.68 2.81
N THR A 37 6.11 -7.18 3.79
CA THR A 37 6.60 -8.14 4.79
C THR A 37 7.00 -9.43 4.07
N PRO A 38 8.10 -10.10 4.47
CA PRO A 38 8.41 -11.44 3.99
C PRO A 38 7.22 -12.38 4.30
N GLY A 39 6.44 -12.73 3.27
CA GLY A 39 5.14 -13.39 3.41
C GLY A 39 4.01 -12.74 2.61
N ALA A 40 4.21 -11.51 2.12
CA ALA A 40 3.37 -10.91 1.09
C ALA A 40 3.46 -11.78 -0.18
N ARG A 41 2.49 -12.69 -0.36
CA ARG A 41 2.43 -13.54 -1.56
C ARG A 41 2.46 -12.61 -2.79
N THR A 42 3.34 -12.91 -3.73
CA THR A 42 3.47 -12.14 -4.96
C THR A 42 2.18 -12.33 -5.76
N GLY A 43 1.53 -11.25 -6.22
CA GLY A 43 0.30 -11.33 -7.04
C GLY A 43 -0.94 -10.62 -6.47
N GLN A 44 -0.93 -10.17 -5.23
CA GLN A 44 -2.14 -9.55 -4.63
C GLN A 44 -2.45 -8.17 -5.21
N GLY A 45 -1.48 -7.47 -5.82
CA GLY A 45 -1.72 -6.15 -6.39
C GLY A 45 -2.77 -6.16 -7.51
N LEU A 46 -2.66 -7.10 -8.46
CA LEU A 46 -3.61 -7.23 -9.57
C LEU A 46 -4.94 -7.83 -9.12
N VAL A 47 -4.91 -8.82 -8.22
CA VAL A 47 -6.13 -9.41 -7.64
C VAL A 47 -6.95 -8.35 -6.91
N GLY A 48 -6.34 -7.59 -6.00
CA GLY A 48 -7.03 -6.53 -5.27
C GLY A 48 -7.46 -5.35 -6.15
N LEU A 49 -6.82 -5.13 -7.32
CA LEU A 49 -7.31 -4.16 -8.29
C LEU A 49 -8.52 -4.70 -9.06
N ALA A 50 -8.50 -5.96 -9.48
CA ALA A 50 -9.62 -6.61 -10.15
C ALA A 50 -10.87 -6.63 -9.26
N GLU A 51 -10.71 -6.95 -7.98
CA GLU A 51 -11.78 -6.89 -6.97
C GLU A 51 -12.38 -5.48 -6.88
N ARG A 52 -11.56 -4.43 -6.75
CA ARG A 52 -12.05 -3.05 -6.63
C ARG A 52 -12.74 -2.55 -7.90
N VAL A 53 -12.22 -2.90 -9.07
CA VAL A 53 -12.83 -2.52 -10.34
C VAL A 53 -14.18 -3.23 -10.52
N ALA A 54 -14.28 -4.51 -10.13
CA ALA A 54 -15.55 -5.23 -10.15
C ALA A 54 -16.58 -4.66 -9.17
N LEU A 55 -16.16 -4.24 -7.96
CA LEU A 55 -17.03 -3.58 -6.99
C LEU A 55 -17.61 -2.25 -7.50
N ALA A 56 -16.93 -1.61 -8.45
CA ALA A 56 -17.36 -0.37 -9.08
C ALA A 56 -18.06 -0.60 -10.43
N ASP A 57 -18.54 -1.83 -10.71
CA ASP A 57 -19.15 -2.23 -12.00
C ASP A 57 -18.26 -1.95 -13.23
N GLY A 58 -16.94 -1.93 -13.01
CA GLY A 58 -15.94 -1.70 -14.03
C GLY A 58 -15.34 -2.97 -14.64
N ARG A 59 -14.37 -2.78 -15.53
CA ARG A 59 -13.59 -3.85 -16.18
C ARG A 59 -12.10 -3.58 -16.08
N LEU A 60 -11.32 -4.59 -15.72
CA LEU A 60 -9.86 -4.54 -15.67
C LEU A 60 -9.27 -5.50 -16.71
N GLU A 61 -8.32 -5.02 -17.50
CA GLU A 61 -7.50 -5.81 -18.42
C GLU A 61 -6.03 -5.62 -18.09
N HIS A 62 -5.26 -6.71 -18.08
CA HIS A 62 -3.82 -6.68 -17.90
C HIS A 62 -3.14 -7.78 -18.69
N GLY A 63 -1.98 -7.49 -19.27
CA GLY A 63 -1.29 -8.45 -20.11
C GLY A 63 -0.02 -7.92 -20.75
N PRO A 64 0.79 -8.80 -21.34
CA PRO A 64 1.94 -8.40 -22.12
C PRO A 64 1.45 -7.80 -23.43
N THR A 65 2.15 -6.80 -23.97
CA THR A 65 1.78 -6.20 -25.26
C THR A 65 2.57 -6.81 -26.42
N ALA A 66 1.99 -6.77 -27.61
CA ALA A 66 2.65 -7.25 -28.83
C ALA A 66 3.92 -6.45 -29.19
N ALA A 67 4.01 -5.18 -28.77
CA ALA A 67 5.19 -4.33 -28.92
C ALA A 67 6.26 -4.57 -27.83
N GLY A 68 6.02 -5.52 -26.93
CA GLY A 68 6.82 -5.73 -25.72
C GLY A 68 6.27 -4.97 -24.50
N GLY A 69 6.76 -5.32 -23.32
CA GLY A 69 6.31 -4.70 -22.06
C GLY A 69 4.94 -5.19 -21.57
N TRP A 70 4.38 -4.49 -20.59
CA TRP A 70 3.17 -4.87 -19.86
C TRP A 70 2.17 -3.72 -19.84
N ARG A 71 0.90 -4.02 -20.09
CA ARG A 71 -0.20 -3.05 -20.05
C ARG A 71 -1.18 -3.41 -18.93
N LEU A 72 -1.70 -2.37 -18.30
CA LEU A 72 -2.80 -2.40 -17.35
C LEU A 72 -3.80 -1.33 -17.78
N SER A 73 -5.07 -1.70 -17.94
CA SER A 73 -6.15 -0.76 -18.30
C SER A 73 -7.41 -1.09 -17.51
N ALA A 74 -8.04 -0.05 -16.96
CA ALA A 74 -9.31 -0.16 -16.25
C ALA A 74 -10.34 0.76 -16.89
N TRP A 75 -11.58 0.28 -17.01
CA TRP A 75 -12.75 1.07 -17.36
C TRP A 75 -13.73 1.05 -16.19
N LEU A 76 -14.35 2.19 -15.91
CA LEU A 76 -15.31 2.38 -14.82
C LEU A 76 -16.51 3.17 -15.36
N PRO A 77 -17.75 2.84 -14.95
CA PRO A 77 -18.92 3.62 -15.30
C PRO A 77 -18.87 5.01 -14.64
N TRP A 78 -19.22 6.04 -15.41
CA TRP A 78 -19.36 7.39 -14.89
C TRP A 78 -20.84 7.70 -14.62
N PRO A 79 -21.22 8.11 -13.39
CA PRO A 79 -22.59 8.51 -13.11
C PRO A 79 -22.97 9.80 -13.88
N PRO A 80 -24.24 9.97 -14.26
CA PRO A 80 -24.71 11.16 -14.98
C PRO A 80 -24.59 12.45 -14.16
#